data_AF-A0A0S8ET77-F1
#
_entry.id   AF-A0A0S8ET77-F1
#
_cell.length_a   1.000
_cell.length_b   1.000
_cell.length_c   1.000
_cell.angle_alpha   90.00
_cell.angle_beta   90.00
_cell.angle_gamma   90.00
#
_symmetry.space_group_name_H-M   'P 1'
#
loop_
_entity.id
_entity.type
_entity.pdbx_description
1 polymer ?
#
loop_
_entity_poly.entity_id
_entity_poly.type
_entity_poly.pdbx_seq_one_letter_code
_entity_poly.pdbx_strand_id
1 'polypeptide(L)'
;MLLAGTCWQYADDGLDVISQNIWECGSTPELAVMKNPLHAESVKPRLFKVSLREKYVGASRTRELTINEDEMPAVSPEQKLAFAMYVVRQLAPEHAFSHWVERWLSRMDRSVTGVRLAMKSLVETAEEVDISVVELNRLGLRGAAKSDYHEAKYDFLWRAYEIAEAALAMITKPEHWQNLVAGKVATVVGGVLNEAQLADLADLAMLVAADSNVVSYVSSPKTILRREREDNASASYAVFEFSDTGLQIKQYDEATESRG
;
A
#
# COMPACT_ATOMS: atom_id res chain seq x y z
N MET A 1 26.18 -2.43 -2.41
CA MET A 1 27.33 -1.66 -2.91
C MET A 1 26.81 -0.41 -3.61
N LEU A 2 27.01 0.80 -3.09
CA LEU A 2 26.66 2.02 -3.84
C LEU A 2 27.66 2.19 -4.99
N LEU A 3 27.17 2.14 -6.22
CA LEU A 3 27.84 2.75 -7.35
C LEU A 3 27.79 4.28 -7.14
N ALA A 4 28.77 5.02 -7.67
CA ALA A 4 28.76 6.48 -7.56
C ALA A 4 27.40 7.03 -8.01
N GLY A 5 26.77 7.86 -7.17
CA GLY A 5 25.37 8.21 -7.35
C GLY A 5 24.81 9.09 -6.25
N THR A 6 23.60 9.58 -6.48
CA THR A 6 22.83 10.40 -5.55
C THR A 6 21.57 9.64 -5.18
N CYS A 7 21.23 9.62 -3.89
CA CYS A 7 19.99 9.06 -3.39
C CYS A 7 19.43 9.87 -2.23
N TRP A 8 18.15 9.69 -1.95
CA TRP A 8 17.45 10.37 -0.87
C TRP A 8 17.12 9.41 0.25
N GLN A 9 17.36 9.84 1.49
CA GLN A 9 17.14 9.05 2.68
C GLN A 9 16.50 9.88 3.78
N TYR A 10 15.60 9.22 4.52
CA TYR A 10 14.98 9.77 5.69
C TYR A 10 15.80 9.47 6.96
N ALA A 11 15.85 10.41 7.91
CA ALA A 11 16.36 10.12 9.25
C ALA A 11 15.64 10.96 10.31
N ASP A 12 15.29 10.32 11.43
CA ASP A 12 14.96 11.01 12.68
C ASP A 12 16.27 11.25 13.45
N ASP A 13 16.68 12.51 13.55
CA ASP A 13 17.76 13.06 14.37
C ASP A 13 18.95 12.12 14.68
N GLY A 14 19.64 11.65 13.63
CA GLY A 14 20.90 10.91 13.79
C GLY A 14 21.59 10.55 12.47
N LEU A 15 22.86 10.95 12.32
CA LEU A 15 23.71 10.59 11.18
C LEU A 15 23.99 9.07 11.09
N ASP A 16 23.93 8.35 12.22
CA ASP A 16 24.15 6.90 12.26
C ASP A 16 23.08 6.12 11.47
N VAL A 17 21.83 6.60 11.46
CA VAL A 17 20.70 5.96 10.74
C VAL A 17 20.90 6.04 9.22
N ILE A 18 21.52 7.13 8.74
CA ILE A 18 21.81 7.33 7.31
C ILE A 18 22.76 6.24 6.81
N SER A 19 23.81 5.93 7.58
CA SER A 19 24.80 4.93 7.19
C SER A 19 24.27 3.48 7.17
N GLN A 20 23.31 3.16 8.04
CA GLN A 20 22.77 1.80 8.21
C GLN A 20 21.69 1.47 7.17
N ASN A 21 20.86 2.46 6.81
CA ASN A 21 19.69 2.25 5.92
C ASN A 21 19.91 2.78 4.50
N ILE A 22 21.17 2.91 4.08
CA ILE A 22 21.53 3.45 2.76
C ILE A 22 20.98 2.61 1.58
N TRP A 23 20.57 1.37 1.86
CA TRP A 23 19.91 0.46 0.91
C TRP A 23 18.44 0.82 0.65
N GLU A 24 17.83 1.58 1.55
CA GLU A 24 16.44 2.00 1.46
C GLU A 24 16.27 3.31 0.67
N CYS A 25 17.40 3.94 0.32
CA CYS A 25 17.49 5.15 -0.48
C CYS A 25 16.58 5.12 -1.72
N GLY A 26 15.84 6.21 -1.95
CA GLY A 26 15.12 6.45 -3.19
C GLY A 26 16.03 7.11 -4.24
N SER A 27 15.81 6.81 -5.51
CA SER A 27 16.41 7.54 -6.64
C SER A 27 15.76 8.91 -6.87
N THR A 28 14.65 9.19 -6.20
CA THR A 28 13.98 10.49 -6.14
C THR A 28 13.51 10.78 -4.70
N PRO A 29 13.28 12.06 -4.33
CA PRO A 29 12.68 12.43 -3.06
C PRO A 29 11.37 11.70 -2.78
N GLU A 30 10.49 11.63 -3.78
CA GLU A 30 9.16 11.03 -3.66
C GLU A 30 9.25 9.55 -3.36
N LEU A 31 10.09 8.81 -4.09
CA LEU A 31 10.29 7.39 -3.86
C LEU A 31 10.87 7.11 -2.46
N ALA A 32 11.81 7.94 -2.00
CA ALA A 32 12.36 7.83 -0.66
C ALA A 32 11.28 8.01 0.42
N VAL A 33 10.38 8.98 0.23
CA VAL A 33 9.24 9.22 1.13
C VAL A 33 8.22 8.08 1.07
N MET A 34 7.90 7.57 -0.13
CA MET A 34 6.94 6.47 -0.31
C MET A 34 7.38 5.17 0.36
N LYS A 35 8.69 4.88 0.35
CA LYS A 35 9.27 3.65 0.94
C LYS A 35 9.42 3.72 2.46
N ASN A 36 9.49 4.90 3.03
CA ASN A 36 9.84 5.07 4.43
C ASN A 36 8.61 4.94 5.35
N PRO A 37 8.60 4.03 6.35
CA PRO A 37 7.51 3.91 7.31
C PRO A 37 7.41 5.10 8.26
N LEU A 38 8.54 5.72 8.59
CA LEU A 38 8.67 6.61 9.76
C LEU A 38 8.23 8.06 9.50
N HIS A 39 8.10 8.47 8.23
CA HIS A 39 7.72 9.85 7.91
C HIS A 39 6.36 10.27 8.49
N ALA A 40 5.44 9.32 8.77
CA ALA A 40 4.11 9.61 9.30
C ALA A 40 4.13 9.88 10.81
N GLU A 41 5.14 9.38 11.51
CA GLU A 41 5.22 9.47 12.98
C GLU A 41 6.07 10.64 13.46
N SER A 42 6.93 11.17 12.59
CA SER A 42 7.85 12.23 12.98
C SER A 42 7.18 13.60 13.01
N VAL A 43 7.45 14.30 14.10
CA VAL A 43 7.01 15.69 14.32
C VAL A 43 7.70 16.64 13.34
N LYS A 44 8.92 16.30 12.91
CA LYS A 44 9.73 17.12 11.99
C LYS A 44 10.47 16.21 11.01
N PRO A 45 9.77 15.68 9.99
CA PRO A 45 10.37 14.79 9.02
C PRO A 45 11.47 15.52 8.24
N ARG A 46 12.68 14.93 8.17
CA ARG A 46 13.83 15.48 7.44
C ARG A 46 14.22 14.54 6.30
N LEU A 47 14.48 15.13 5.14
CA LEU A 47 14.97 14.41 3.97
C LEU A 47 16.42 14.80 3.73
N PHE A 48 17.27 13.81 3.48
CA PHE A 48 18.67 14.04 3.15
C PHE A 48 18.98 13.52 1.76
N LYS A 49 19.59 14.38 0.95
CA LYS A 49 20.24 14.03 -0.31
C LYS A 49 21.66 13.58 -0.02
N VAL A 50 21.90 12.29 -0.21
CA VAL A 50 23.19 11.63 -0.03
C VAL A 50 23.85 11.47 -1.40
N SER A 51 25.08 11.96 -1.55
CA SER A 51 25.86 11.80 -2.78
C SER A 51 27.18 11.13 -2.47
N LEU A 52 27.48 10.04 -3.18
CA LEU A 52 28.75 9.33 -3.07
C LEU A 52 29.59 9.60 -4.32
N ARG A 53 30.76 10.23 -4.13
CA ARG A 53 31.74 10.42 -5.18
C ARG A 53 32.97 9.58 -4.91
N GLU A 54 33.41 8.85 -5.91
CA GLU A 54 34.69 8.14 -5.84
C GLU A 54 35.76 8.96 -6.54
N LYS A 55 36.89 9.15 -5.85
CA LYS A 55 38.07 9.83 -6.37
C LYS A 55 39.25 8.89 -6.31
N TYR A 56 40.03 8.86 -7.38
CA TYR A 56 41.31 8.15 -7.41
C TYR A 56 42.42 9.16 -7.13
N VAL A 57 43.20 8.91 -6.09
CA VAL A 57 44.38 9.70 -5.73
C VAL A 57 45.59 8.77 -5.85
N GLY A 58 46.26 8.80 -7.01
CA GLY A 58 47.29 7.82 -7.36
C GLY A 58 46.71 6.41 -7.50
N ALA A 59 47.28 5.43 -6.79
CA ALA A 59 46.76 4.06 -6.72
C ALA A 59 45.64 3.88 -5.67
N SER A 60 45.37 4.91 -4.85
CA SER A 60 44.40 4.83 -3.76
C SER A 60 43.00 5.30 -4.21
N ARG A 61 41.98 4.53 -3.84
CA ARG A 61 40.57 4.85 -4.05
C ARG A 61 40.01 5.50 -2.78
N THR A 62 39.62 6.77 -2.87
CA THR A 62 38.98 7.50 -1.78
C THR A 62 37.51 7.71 -2.10
N ARG A 63 36.63 7.55 -1.10
CA ARG A 63 35.19 7.79 -1.20
C ARG A 63 34.82 9.05 -0.44
N GLU A 64 34.19 9.99 -1.11
CA GLU A 64 33.66 11.23 -0.54
C GLU A 64 32.15 11.10 -0.44
N LEU A 65 31.63 11.18 0.78
CA LEU A 65 30.19 11.18 1.08
C LEU A 65 29.75 12.61 1.40
N THR A 66 28.80 13.13 0.64
CA THR A 66 28.18 14.43 0.90
C THR A 66 26.73 14.20 1.31
N ILE A 67 26.31 14.80 2.42
CA ILE A 67 24.94 14.72 2.94
C ILE A 67 24.42 16.16 3.04
N ASN A 68 23.37 16.46 2.29
CA ASN A 68 22.68 17.75 2.35
C ASN A 68 21.22 17.51 2.72
N GLU A 69 20.65 18.37 3.56
CA GLU A 69 19.20 18.37 3.78
C GLU A 69 18.48 18.86 2.51
N ASP A 70 17.36 18.24 2.19
CA ASP A 70 16.53 18.53 1.02
C ASP A 70 15.08 18.75 1.47
N GLU A 71 14.27 19.37 0.61
CA GLU A 71 12.86 19.61 0.91
C GLU A 71 12.09 18.28 0.92
N MET A 72 11.21 18.11 1.91
CA MET A 72 10.39 16.91 2.08
C MET A 72 9.14 17.00 1.18
N PRO A 73 8.96 16.08 0.20
CA PRO A 73 7.73 16.01 -0.57
C PRO A 73 6.50 15.83 0.31
N ALA A 74 5.47 16.64 0.09
CA ALA A 74 4.18 16.54 0.78
C ALA A 74 3.36 15.37 0.21
N VAL A 75 3.53 14.18 0.77
CA VAL A 75 2.81 12.96 0.34
C VAL A 75 1.83 12.52 1.42
N SER A 76 0.55 12.44 1.06
CA SER A 76 -0.51 11.96 1.95
C SER A 76 -0.48 10.43 2.17
N PRO A 77 -1.05 9.93 3.27
CA PRO A 77 -1.22 8.48 3.48
C PRO A 77 -2.01 7.78 2.35
N GLU A 78 -2.98 8.48 1.75
CA GLU A 78 -3.76 7.94 0.62
C GLU A 78 -2.88 7.76 -0.62
N GLN A 79 -2.01 8.73 -0.92
CA GLN A 79 -1.02 8.61 -2.00
C GLN A 79 -0.04 7.48 -1.74
N LYS A 80 0.40 7.27 -0.49
CA LYS A 80 1.25 6.14 -0.13
C LYS A 80 0.58 4.79 -0.35
N LEU A 81 -0.67 4.67 0.09
CA LEU A 81 -1.44 3.46 -0.13
C LEU A 81 -1.67 3.21 -1.63
N ALA A 82 -2.00 4.25 -2.39
CA ALA A 82 -2.19 4.14 -3.84
C ALA A 82 -0.90 3.70 -4.54
N PHE A 83 0.24 4.29 -4.18
CA PHE A 83 1.54 3.87 -4.68
C PHE A 83 1.79 2.38 -4.41
N ALA A 84 1.61 1.94 -3.16
CA ALA A 84 1.84 0.55 -2.78
C ALA A 84 0.88 -0.43 -3.48
N MET A 85 -0.38 -0.04 -3.69
CA MET A 85 -1.34 -0.79 -4.50
C MET A 85 -0.87 -0.97 -5.95
N TYR A 86 -0.33 0.08 -6.58
CA TYR A 86 0.27 -0.04 -7.90
C TYR A 86 1.47 -0.98 -7.90
N VAL A 87 2.36 -0.89 -6.88
CA VAL A 87 3.53 -1.78 -6.76
C VAL A 87 3.09 -3.24 -6.65
N VAL A 88 2.22 -3.58 -5.70
CA VAL A 88 1.78 -4.97 -5.49
C VAL A 88 0.99 -5.49 -6.69
N ARG A 89 0.18 -4.65 -7.34
CA ARG A 89 -0.52 -5.05 -8.57
C ARG A 89 0.44 -5.43 -9.70
N GLN A 90 1.62 -4.80 -9.81
CA GLN A 90 2.63 -5.21 -10.79
C GLN A 90 3.25 -6.59 -10.49
N LEU A 91 3.23 -7.01 -9.23
CA LEU A 91 3.66 -8.34 -8.81
C LEU A 91 2.56 -9.40 -9.01
N ALA A 92 1.31 -8.97 -9.24
CA ALA A 92 0.14 -9.82 -9.12
C ALA A 92 -0.06 -10.72 -10.36
N PRO A 93 -0.01 -12.06 -10.21
CA PRO A 93 -0.61 -12.97 -11.18
C PRO A 93 -2.13 -13.11 -10.98
N GLU A 94 -2.68 -12.58 -9.89
CA GLU A 94 -4.06 -12.82 -9.45
C GLU A 94 -5.02 -11.71 -9.96
N HIS A 95 -6.08 -12.13 -10.64
CA HIS A 95 -6.99 -11.23 -11.36
C HIS A 95 -7.97 -10.51 -10.43
N ALA A 96 -8.46 -11.16 -9.36
CA ALA A 96 -9.46 -10.59 -8.47
C ALA A 96 -8.92 -9.42 -7.64
N PHE A 97 -7.72 -9.55 -7.08
CA PHE A 97 -6.97 -8.52 -6.37
C PHE A 97 -6.64 -7.37 -7.30
N SER A 98 -6.12 -7.65 -8.50
CA SER A 98 -5.82 -6.61 -9.49
C SER A 98 -7.07 -5.79 -9.85
N HIS A 99 -8.19 -6.47 -10.07
CA HIS A 99 -9.48 -5.83 -10.35
C HIS A 99 -10.00 -5.02 -9.15
N TRP A 100 -9.88 -5.54 -7.92
CA TRP A 100 -10.24 -4.80 -6.72
C TRP A 100 -9.37 -3.53 -6.57
N VAL A 101 -8.06 -3.65 -6.77
CA VAL A 101 -7.12 -2.51 -6.74
C VAL A 101 -7.50 -1.46 -7.78
N GLU A 102 -7.81 -1.85 -9.02
CA GLU A 102 -8.26 -0.91 -10.07
C GLU A 102 -9.50 -0.14 -9.63
N ARG A 103 -10.51 -0.85 -9.10
CA ARG A 103 -11.74 -0.23 -8.59
C ARG A 103 -11.51 0.67 -7.38
N TRP A 104 -10.57 0.30 -6.52
CA TRP A 104 -10.18 1.08 -5.37
C TRP A 104 -9.52 2.41 -5.76
N LEU A 105 -8.54 2.32 -6.68
CA LEU A 105 -7.78 3.44 -7.22
C LEU A 105 -8.67 4.38 -8.04
N SER A 106 -9.59 3.82 -8.83
CA SER A 106 -10.57 4.59 -9.60
C SER A 106 -11.74 5.12 -8.76
N ARG A 107 -11.71 4.90 -7.43
CA ARG A 107 -12.77 5.31 -6.49
C ARG A 107 -14.15 4.69 -6.73
N MET A 108 -14.23 3.65 -7.56
CA MET A 108 -15.49 2.95 -7.84
C MET A 108 -15.97 2.11 -6.66
N ASP A 109 -15.05 1.52 -5.90
CA ASP A 109 -15.38 0.77 -4.70
C ASP A 109 -14.35 1.06 -3.61
N ARG A 110 -14.76 1.88 -2.63
CA ARG A 110 -14.01 2.16 -1.41
C ARG A 110 -14.66 1.62 -0.14
N SER A 111 -15.48 0.58 -0.28
CA SER A 111 -16.30 0.06 0.81
C SER A 111 -15.56 -0.96 1.68
N VAL A 112 -15.93 -1.05 2.96
CA VAL A 112 -15.45 -2.11 3.87
C VAL A 112 -15.74 -3.50 3.30
N THR A 113 -16.91 -3.67 2.68
CA THR A 113 -17.32 -4.94 2.07
C THR A 113 -16.38 -5.33 0.92
N GLY A 114 -16.06 -4.40 0.03
CA GLY A 114 -15.14 -4.64 -1.08
C GLY A 114 -13.75 -5.07 -0.60
N VAL A 115 -13.20 -4.40 0.42
CA VAL A 115 -11.91 -4.78 1.01
C VAL A 115 -11.97 -6.16 1.65
N ARG A 116 -13.01 -6.48 2.42
CA ARG A 116 -13.15 -7.81 3.05
C ARG A 116 -13.28 -8.93 2.02
N LEU A 117 -13.97 -8.69 0.91
CA LEU A 117 -14.05 -9.65 -0.19
C LEU A 117 -12.67 -9.88 -0.82
N ALA A 118 -11.90 -8.82 -1.06
CA ALA A 118 -10.52 -8.94 -1.55
C ALA A 118 -9.63 -9.73 -0.58
N MET A 119 -9.68 -9.43 0.72
CA MET A 119 -8.95 -10.17 1.76
C MET A 119 -9.33 -11.65 1.79
N LYS A 120 -10.63 -11.95 1.72
CA LYS A 120 -11.12 -13.33 1.67
C LYS A 120 -10.56 -14.09 0.45
N SER A 121 -10.60 -13.47 -0.73
CA SER A 121 -10.06 -14.06 -1.97
C SER A 121 -8.55 -14.36 -1.86
N LEU A 122 -7.79 -13.50 -1.17
CA LEU A 122 -6.36 -13.73 -0.95
C LEU A 122 -6.09 -14.92 -0.02
N VAL A 123 -6.89 -15.08 1.04
CA VAL A 123 -6.79 -16.23 1.96
C VAL A 123 -7.13 -17.53 1.23
N GLU A 124 -8.22 -17.55 0.46
CA GLU A 124 -8.60 -18.72 -0.35
C GLU A 124 -7.48 -19.09 -1.34
N THR A 125 -6.86 -18.10 -1.97
CA THR A 125 -5.70 -18.32 -2.85
C THR A 125 -4.50 -18.89 -2.10
N ALA A 126 -4.25 -18.46 -0.86
CA ALA A 126 -3.16 -19.00 -0.04
C ALA A 126 -3.40 -20.47 0.32
N GLU A 127 -4.62 -20.83 0.69
CA GLU A 127 -5.01 -22.22 0.98
C GLU A 127 -4.84 -23.13 -0.24
N GLU A 128 -5.18 -22.65 -1.45
CA GLU A 128 -4.93 -23.39 -2.69
C GLU A 128 -3.44 -23.64 -2.94
N VAL A 129 -2.58 -22.67 -2.60
CA VAL A 129 -1.13 -22.83 -2.69
C VAL A 129 -0.64 -23.88 -1.69
N ASP A 130 -1.13 -23.85 -0.45
CA ASP A 130 -0.79 -24.83 0.57
C ASP A 130 -1.13 -26.26 0.11
N ILE A 131 -2.36 -26.46 -0.40
CA ILE A 131 -2.82 -27.75 -0.94
C ILE A 131 -1.91 -28.21 -2.09
N SER A 132 -1.57 -27.29 -3.01
CA SER A 132 -0.69 -27.59 -4.14
C SER A 132 0.71 -28.01 -3.70
N VAL A 133 1.28 -27.33 -2.69
CA VAL A 133 2.59 -27.67 -2.11
C VAL A 133 2.55 -29.07 -1.47
N VAL A 134 1.49 -29.39 -0.72
CA VAL A 134 1.33 -30.70 -0.10
C VAL A 134 1.25 -31.81 -1.15
N GLU A 135 0.46 -31.63 -2.21
CA GLU A 135 0.35 -32.65 -3.26
C GLU A 135 1.65 -32.82 -4.06
N LEU A 136 2.36 -31.72 -4.35
CA LEU A 136 3.68 -31.80 -4.97
C LEU A 136 4.70 -32.56 -4.11
N ASN A 137 4.64 -32.37 -2.79
CA ASN A 137 5.47 -33.13 -1.84
C ASN A 137 5.09 -34.61 -1.85
N ARG A 138 3.79 -34.93 -1.88
CA ARG A 138 3.28 -36.30 -1.94
C ARG A 138 3.76 -37.04 -3.20
N LEU A 139 3.84 -36.34 -4.32
CA LEU A 139 4.31 -36.88 -5.60
C LEU A 139 5.85 -36.93 -5.72
N GLY A 140 6.60 -36.48 -4.71
CA GLY A 140 8.06 -36.43 -4.76
C GLY A 140 8.61 -35.41 -5.78
N LEU A 141 7.80 -34.43 -6.19
CA LEU A 141 8.12 -33.49 -7.27
C LEU A 141 8.74 -32.17 -6.80
N ARG A 142 9.18 -32.08 -5.54
CA ARG A 142 9.78 -30.86 -4.96
C ARG A 142 11.24 -30.71 -5.42
N GLY A 143 11.44 -30.12 -6.60
CA GLY A 143 12.76 -29.67 -7.08
C GLY A 143 13.09 -28.25 -6.62
N ALA A 144 14.38 -27.90 -6.57
CA ALA A 144 14.86 -26.59 -6.10
C ALA A 144 14.19 -25.39 -6.80
N ALA A 145 14.04 -25.43 -8.13
CA ALA A 145 13.42 -24.35 -8.91
C ALA A 145 11.90 -24.17 -8.65
N LYS A 146 11.24 -25.11 -7.97
CA LYS A 146 9.81 -24.99 -7.61
C LYS A 146 9.59 -24.36 -6.23
N SER A 147 10.62 -24.29 -5.39
CA SER A 147 10.56 -23.55 -4.12
C SER A 147 10.34 -22.06 -4.39
N ASP A 148 11.08 -21.52 -5.36
CA ASP A 148 11.09 -20.09 -5.70
C ASP A 148 9.71 -19.58 -6.16
N TYR A 149 8.95 -20.39 -6.91
CA TYR A 149 7.59 -19.99 -7.35
C TYR A 149 6.63 -19.85 -6.17
N HIS A 150 6.62 -20.82 -5.25
CA HIS A 150 5.73 -20.79 -4.10
C HIS A 150 6.14 -19.67 -3.13
N GLU A 151 7.44 -19.50 -2.88
CA GLU A 151 7.96 -18.40 -2.07
C GLU A 151 7.56 -17.03 -2.64
N ALA A 152 7.75 -16.81 -3.94
CA ALA A 152 7.32 -15.58 -4.60
C ALA A 152 5.80 -15.38 -4.51
N LYS A 153 5.00 -16.46 -4.63
CA LYS A 153 3.55 -16.39 -4.51
C LYS A 153 3.10 -16.06 -3.08
N TYR A 154 3.72 -16.64 -2.04
CA TYR A 154 3.41 -16.27 -0.65
C TYR A 154 3.84 -14.84 -0.33
N ASP A 155 5.00 -14.41 -0.81
CA ASP A 155 5.46 -13.02 -0.65
C ASP A 155 4.43 -12.05 -1.27
N PHE A 156 3.96 -12.33 -2.49
CA PHE A 156 2.87 -11.58 -3.11
C PHE A 156 1.59 -11.57 -2.25
N LEU A 157 1.11 -12.74 -1.83
CA LEU A 157 -0.16 -12.86 -1.09
C LEU A 157 -0.11 -12.12 0.24
N TRP A 158 0.99 -12.23 0.98
CA TRP A 158 1.20 -11.50 2.22
C TRP A 158 1.21 -9.98 1.97
N ARG A 159 1.93 -9.50 0.96
CA ARG A 159 1.96 -8.07 0.60
C ARG A 159 0.57 -7.56 0.21
N ALA A 160 -0.16 -8.31 -0.61
CA ALA A 160 -1.52 -7.97 -1.02
C ALA A 160 -2.48 -7.87 0.17
N TYR A 161 -2.33 -8.78 1.14
CA TYR A 161 -3.13 -8.77 2.36
C TYR A 161 -2.83 -7.56 3.24
N GLU A 162 -1.55 -7.21 3.45
CA GLU A 162 -1.14 -6.01 4.18
C GLU A 162 -1.70 -4.73 3.54
N ILE A 163 -1.74 -4.64 2.22
CA ILE A 163 -2.37 -3.52 1.50
C ILE A 163 -3.88 -3.47 1.71
N ALA A 164 -4.55 -4.61 1.68
CA ALA A 164 -5.98 -4.67 1.96
C ALA A 164 -6.28 -4.25 3.40
N GLU A 165 -5.47 -4.65 4.38
CA GLU A 165 -5.61 -4.18 5.77
C GLU A 165 -5.33 -2.69 5.91
N ALA A 166 -4.32 -2.15 5.22
CA ALA A 166 -4.05 -0.72 5.20
C ALA A 166 -5.24 0.06 4.59
N ALA A 167 -5.84 -0.46 3.51
CA ALA A 167 -7.04 0.11 2.93
C ALA A 167 -8.21 0.08 3.91
N LEU A 168 -8.42 -1.04 4.62
CA LEU A 168 -9.45 -1.15 5.64
C LEU A 168 -9.25 -0.12 6.76
N ALA A 169 -8.03 0.02 7.27
CA ALA A 169 -7.67 1.01 8.28
C ALA A 169 -7.93 2.45 7.79
N MET A 170 -7.63 2.74 6.52
CA MET A 170 -7.92 4.06 5.94
C MET A 170 -9.42 4.37 5.90
N ILE A 171 -10.28 3.36 5.69
CA ILE A 171 -11.74 3.52 5.68
C ILE A 171 -12.28 3.70 7.10
N THR A 172 -11.90 2.81 8.01
CA THR A 172 -12.46 2.74 9.37
C THR A 172 -11.85 3.81 10.28
N LYS A 173 -10.68 4.34 9.93
CA LYS A 173 -9.94 5.39 10.64
C LYS A 173 -9.83 5.14 12.14
N PRO A 174 -9.27 3.99 12.56
CA PRO A 174 -8.96 3.76 13.97
C PRO A 174 -7.94 4.81 14.48
N GLU A 175 -7.69 4.82 15.78
CA GLU A 175 -6.62 5.63 16.35
C GLU A 175 -5.29 5.32 15.66
N HIS A 176 -4.50 6.36 15.35
CA HIS A 176 -3.21 6.24 14.66
C HIS A 176 -3.24 5.54 13.29
N TRP A 177 -4.39 5.54 12.59
CA TRP A 177 -4.52 4.88 11.29
C TRP A 177 -3.47 5.30 10.24
N GLN A 178 -3.00 6.56 10.30
CA GLN A 178 -1.98 7.07 9.38
C GLN A 178 -0.65 6.32 9.54
N ASN A 179 -0.26 6.07 10.79
CA ASN A 179 0.94 5.32 11.15
C ASN A 179 0.79 3.86 10.72
N LEU A 180 -0.39 3.27 10.98
CA LEU A 180 -0.68 1.89 10.56
C LEU A 180 -0.57 1.74 9.03
N VAL A 181 -1.16 2.67 8.28
CA VAL A 181 -1.09 2.68 6.81
C VAL A 181 0.36 2.86 6.34
N ALA A 182 1.10 3.82 6.91
CA ALA A 182 2.49 4.08 6.55
C ALA A 182 3.40 2.88 6.83
N GLY A 183 3.25 2.24 7.99
CA GLY A 183 4.00 1.05 8.38
C GLY A 183 3.74 -0.14 7.45
N LYS A 184 2.48 -0.40 7.13
CA LYS A 184 2.10 -1.47 6.18
C LYS A 184 2.60 -1.18 4.78
N VAL A 185 2.45 0.04 4.28
CA VAL A 185 2.96 0.45 2.96
C VAL A 185 4.48 0.25 2.85
N ALA A 186 5.23 0.72 3.84
CA ALA A 186 6.69 0.56 3.83
C ALA A 186 7.12 -0.91 3.85
N THR A 187 6.46 -1.71 4.69
CA THR A 187 6.68 -3.15 4.79
C THR A 187 6.43 -3.84 3.44
N VAL A 188 5.34 -3.46 2.76
CA VAL A 188 4.95 -4.00 1.46
C VAL A 188 5.88 -3.58 0.32
N VAL A 189 6.41 -2.36 0.36
CA VAL A 189 7.33 -1.89 -0.69
C VAL A 189 8.77 -2.33 -0.39
N GLY A 190 9.10 -2.61 0.86
CA GLY A 190 10.39 -3.09 1.31
C GLY A 190 10.74 -4.46 0.72
N GLY A 191 11.94 -4.57 0.13
CA GLY A 191 12.47 -5.84 -0.39
C GLY A 191 11.94 -6.27 -1.76
N VAL A 192 10.96 -5.58 -2.34
CA VAL A 192 10.36 -5.96 -3.65
C VAL A 192 11.32 -5.71 -4.83
N LEU A 193 12.36 -4.89 -4.65
CA LEU A 193 12.92 -4.12 -5.76
C LEU A 193 14.31 -4.58 -6.17
N ASN A 194 14.43 -5.06 -7.40
CA ASN A 194 15.70 -5.07 -8.12
C ASN A 194 15.98 -3.68 -8.74
N GLU A 195 17.24 -3.42 -9.13
CA GLU A 195 17.65 -2.11 -9.64
C GLU A 195 16.86 -1.63 -10.87
N ALA A 196 16.41 -2.55 -11.74
CA ALA A 196 15.63 -2.20 -12.92
C ALA A 196 14.22 -1.69 -12.55
N GLN A 197 13.57 -2.33 -11.58
CA GLN A 197 12.25 -1.94 -11.08
C GLN A 197 12.28 -0.59 -10.34
N LEU A 198 13.43 -0.15 -9.82
CA LEU A 198 13.55 1.13 -9.12
C LEU A 198 13.30 2.35 -10.02
N ALA A 199 13.65 2.27 -11.32
CA ALA A 199 13.44 3.38 -12.26
C ALA A 199 11.94 3.59 -12.53
N ASP A 200 11.23 2.52 -12.89
CA ASP A 200 9.79 2.57 -13.15
C ASP A 200 9.01 3.03 -11.90
N LEU A 201 9.50 2.69 -10.72
CA LEU A 201 8.88 3.10 -9.45
C LEU A 201 9.16 4.53 -9.06
N ALA A 202 10.30 5.09 -9.46
CA ALA A 202 10.56 6.51 -9.26
C ALA A 202 9.56 7.35 -10.06
N ASP A 203 9.33 6.98 -11.32
CA ASP A 203 8.34 7.63 -12.19
C ASP A 203 6.92 7.47 -11.63
N LEU A 204 6.58 6.27 -11.15
CA LEU A 204 5.31 6.03 -10.49
C LEU A 204 5.15 6.84 -9.19
N ALA A 205 6.19 6.93 -8.37
CA ALA A 205 6.15 7.71 -7.12
C ALA A 205 5.94 9.20 -7.40
N MET A 206 6.65 9.75 -8.39
CA MET A 206 6.45 11.13 -8.85
C MET A 206 5.04 11.35 -9.38
N LEU A 207 4.52 10.43 -10.20
CA LEU A 207 3.16 10.51 -10.74
C LEU A 207 2.10 10.52 -9.63
N VAL A 208 2.20 9.59 -8.67
CA VAL A 208 1.25 9.48 -7.55
C VAL A 208 1.36 10.67 -6.60
N ALA A 209 2.57 11.18 -6.37
CA ALA A 209 2.80 12.37 -5.55
C ALA A 209 2.23 13.64 -6.21
N ALA A 210 2.29 13.75 -7.54
CA ALA A 210 1.75 14.88 -8.30
C ALA A 210 0.23 14.84 -8.46
N ASP A 211 -0.41 13.68 -8.30
CA ASP A 211 -1.86 13.55 -8.48
C ASP A 211 -2.64 14.17 -7.31
N SER A 212 -3.01 15.44 -7.49
CA SER A 212 -3.86 16.19 -6.56
C SER A 212 -5.27 15.59 -6.44
N ASN A 213 -5.73 14.82 -7.43
CA ASN A 213 -7.04 14.18 -7.33
C ASN A 213 -7.03 13.10 -6.26
N VAL A 214 -5.89 12.47 -5.96
CA VAL A 214 -5.73 11.56 -4.81
C VAL A 214 -5.86 12.32 -3.48
N VAL A 215 -5.49 13.61 -3.45
CA VAL A 215 -5.40 14.45 -2.23
C VAL A 215 -6.68 15.23 -1.90
N SER A 216 -7.67 15.26 -2.80
CA SER A 216 -8.84 16.12 -2.65
C SER A 216 -9.84 15.67 -1.57
N TYR A 217 -9.47 15.57 -0.28
CA TYR A 217 -10.37 15.70 0.89
C TYR A 217 -9.64 15.72 2.25
N VAL A 218 -8.42 16.23 2.33
CA VAL A 218 -7.84 16.63 3.63
C VAL A 218 -8.09 18.12 3.82
N SER A 219 -8.99 18.46 4.75
CA SER A 219 -9.48 19.81 5.09
C SER A 219 -10.72 20.30 4.33
N SER A 220 -11.90 19.93 4.84
CA SER A 220 -13.02 20.86 4.94
C SER A 220 -13.82 20.55 6.21
N PRO A 221 -14.28 21.58 6.95
CA PRO A 221 -14.98 21.41 8.21
C PRO A 221 -16.31 20.67 8.00
N LYS A 222 -16.73 19.92 9.02
CA LYS A 222 -18.03 19.24 9.11
C LYS A 222 -19.13 20.08 8.44
N THR A 223 -19.50 19.70 7.22
CA THR A 223 -20.76 20.15 6.61
C THR A 223 -21.68 18.95 6.65
N ILE A 224 -22.61 18.96 7.60
CA ILE A 224 -23.72 18.02 7.62
C ILE A 224 -24.64 18.45 6.46
N LEU A 225 -24.50 17.79 5.31
CA LEU A 225 -25.51 17.89 4.26
C LEU A 225 -26.69 17.01 4.66
N ARG A 226 -27.66 17.61 5.35
CA ARG A 226 -28.98 17.04 5.55
C ARG A 226 -29.73 17.21 4.22
N ARG A 227 -29.97 16.11 3.51
CA ARG A 227 -30.82 16.12 2.32
C ARG A 227 -32.28 16.13 2.78
N GLU A 228 -32.94 17.27 2.63
CA GLU A 228 -34.41 17.30 2.70
C GLU A 228 -34.96 16.51 1.50
N ARG A 229 -35.89 15.61 1.80
CA ARG A 229 -36.57 14.72 0.87
C ARG A 229 -37.85 15.44 0.44
N GLU A 230 -37.94 15.83 -0.83
CA GLU A 230 -39.22 16.19 -1.43
C GLU A 230 -39.94 14.93 -1.94
N ASP A 231 -41.26 15.01 -1.91
CA ASP A 231 -42.23 13.93 -1.85
C ASP A 231 -42.38 13.08 -3.12
N ASN A 232 -42.91 11.87 -2.91
CA ASN A 232 -43.48 10.91 -3.88
C ASN A 232 -42.56 9.91 -4.60
N ALA A 233 -41.93 9.02 -3.84
CA ALA A 233 -41.71 7.64 -4.28
C ALA A 233 -41.81 6.68 -3.09
N SER A 234 -42.63 5.64 -3.20
CA SER A 234 -42.74 4.55 -2.20
C SER A 234 -41.37 3.95 -1.93
N ALA A 235 -40.98 3.90 -0.65
CA ALA A 235 -39.65 3.50 -0.24
C ALA A 235 -39.58 1.98 -0.09
N SER A 236 -38.87 1.29 -0.98
CA SER A 236 -38.33 -0.05 -0.67
C SER A 236 -37.05 0.13 0.12
N TYR A 237 -36.93 -0.49 1.29
CA TYR A 237 -35.68 -0.52 2.04
C TYR A 237 -35.25 -1.95 2.31
N ALA A 238 -33.94 -2.19 2.20
CA ALA A 238 -33.30 -3.44 2.60
C ALA A 238 -32.71 -3.23 4.00
N VAL A 239 -33.08 -4.09 4.94
CA VAL A 239 -32.48 -4.11 6.28
C VAL A 239 -31.37 -5.18 6.27
N PHE A 240 -30.15 -4.75 6.58
CA PHE A 240 -29.00 -5.63 6.71
C PHE A 240 -28.74 -5.89 8.20
N GLU A 241 -29.08 -7.09 8.66
CA GLU A 241 -28.74 -7.54 10.01
C GLU A 241 -27.50 -8.45 9.93
N PHE A 242 -26.49 -8.12 10.73
CA PHE A 242 -25.31 -8.95 10.93
C PHE A 242 -25.49 -9.74 12.22
N SER A 243 -25.55 -11.06 12.11
CA SER A 243 -25.43 -11.98 13.25
C SER A 243 -24.07 -12.69 13.23
N ASP A 244 -23.72 -13.31 14.35
CA ASP A 244 -22.49 -14.10 14.52
C ASP A 244 -22.38 -15.32 13.57
N THR A 245 -23.40 -15.56 12.74
CA THR A 245 -23.53 -16.69 11.81
C THR A 245 -23.55 -16.29 10.32
N GLY A 246 -23.41 -14.99 9.99
CA GLY A 246 -23.31 -14.50 8.61
C GLY A 246 -24.39 -13.48 8.22
N LEU A 247 -24.33 -13.01 6.95
CA LEU A 247 -25.22 -11.98 6.41
C LEU A 247 -26.57 -12.57 5.98
N GLN A 248 -27.67 -12.10 6.57
CA GLN A 248 -29.01 -12.38 6.08
C GLN A 248 -29.61 -11.11 5.43
N ILE A 249 -30.24 -11.29 4.27
CA ILE A 249 -30.90 -10.21 3.53
C ILE A 249 -32.41 -10.43 3.61
N LYS A 250 -33.14 -9.48 4.19
CA LYS A 250 -34.61 -9.45 4.16
C LYS A 250 -35.06 -8.17 3.45
N GLN A 251 -35.91 -8.35 2.44
CA GLN A 251 -36.49 -7.26 1.66
C GLN A 251 -37.89 -6.98 2.20
N TYR A 252 -38.18 -5.72 2.51
CA TYR A 252 -39.48 -5.28 3.01
C TYR A 252 -40.10 -4.27 2.03
N ASP A 253 -41.33 -4.54 1.64
CA ASP A 253 -42.16 -3.64 0.83
C ASP A 253 -43.27 -3.06 1.73
N GLU A 254 -43.34 -1.73 1.83
CA GLU A 254 -44.35 -0.99 2.63
C GLU A 254 -45.80 -1.21 2.17
N ALA A 255 -46.03 -1.89 1.05
CA ALA A 255 -47.39 -2.14 0.53
C ALA A 255 -48.20 -3.13 1.38
N THR A 256 -47.60 -3.80 2.37
CA THR A 256 -48.23 -4.94 3.07
C THR A 256 -48.72 -4.65 4.49
N GLU A 257 -48.52 -3.46 5.05
CA GLU A 257 -48.88 -3.15 6.44
C GLU A 257 -50.19 -2.36 6.64
N SER A 258 -51.07 -2.33 5.63
CA SER A 258 -52.41 -1.71 5.77
C SER A 258 -53.59 -2.70 5.87
N ARG A 259 -53.32 -3.98 6.17
CA ARG A 259 -54.35 -4.94 6.61
C ARG A 259 -53.80 -5.86 7.70
N GLY A 260 -53.99 -5.44 8.95
CA GLY A 260 -53.73 -6.23 10.16
C GLY A 260 -54.04 -5.42 11.39
#